data_AF-A0A7S7TN30-F1
#
_entry.id   AF-A0A7S7TN30-F1
#
_cell.length_a   1.000
_cell.length_b   1.000
_cell.length_c   1.000
_cell.angle_alpha   90.00
_cell.angle_beta   90.00
_cell.angle_gamma   90.00
#
_symmetry.space_group_name_H-M   'P 1'
#
loop_
_entity.id
_entity.type
_entity.pdbx_description
1 polymer ?
#
loop_
_entity_poly.entity_id
_entity_poly.type
_entity_poly.pdbx_seq_one_letter_code
_entity_poly.pdbx_strand_id
1 'polypeptide(L)'
;MRELTQSDLRDVLDYDPDTGIFRWRVSPTNRVKAGAVAGWRHKEGYREIRIAGRNYLASRLAIFYVTGEWPAELIKYRNGVRDDDRFANLYQATYSENSVEAWKTMRAI
;
A
#
# COMPACT_ATOMS: atom_id res chain seq x y z
N MET A 1 11.94 16.38 -8.17
CA MET A 1 11.03 15.97 -7.07
C MET A 1 11.81 15.03 -6.16
N ARG A 2 11.61 15.12 -4.84
CA ARG A 2 12.21 14.20 -3.87
C ARG A 2 11.43 12.88 -3.87
N GLU A 3 12.15 11.76 -3.90
CA GLU A 3 11.55 10.44 -3.76
C GLU A 3 10.98 10.24 -2.34
N LEU A 4 9.84 9.58 -2.23
CA LEU A 4 9.21 9.31 -0.94
C LEU A 4 10.01 8.19 -0.23
N THR A 5 10.62 8.51 0.91
CA THR A 5 11.29 7.51 1.74
C THR A 5 10.30 6.80 2.66
N GLN A 6 10.70 5.65 3.21
CA GLN A 6 9.87 4.90 4.16
C GLN A 6 9.62 5.72 5.44
N SER A 7 10.63 6.47 5.89
CA SER A 7 10.48 7.37 7.04
C SER A 7 9.47 8.47 6.75
N ASP A 8 9.60 9.16 5.60
CA ASP A 8 8.66 10.21 5.21
C ASP A 8 7.21 9.68 5.16
N LEU A 9 7.02 8.44 4.68
CA LEU A 9 5.72 7.77 4.66
C LEU A 9 5.18 7.52 6.08
N ARG A 10 6.00 6.98 6.98
CA ARG A 10 5.63 6.67 8.37
C ARG A 10 5.39 7.92 9.21
N ASP A 11 5.98 9.06 8.85
CA ASP A 11 5.72 10.34 9.50
C ASP A 11 4.32 10.87 9.19
N VAL A 12 3.81 10.62 7.98
CA VAL A 12 2.52 11.16 7.52
C VAL A 12 1.36 10.18 7.59
N LEU A 13 1.63 8.87 7.53
CA LEU A 13 0.62 7.82 7.51
C LEU A 13 0.87 6.75 8.57
N ASP A 14 -0.25 6.24 9.09
CA ASP A 14 -0.33 5.07 9.94
C ASP A 14 -1.01 3.95 9.16
N TYR A 15 -0.39 2.78 9.09
CA TYR A 15 -0.91 1.64 8.36
C TYR A 15 -1.12 0.48 9.31
N ASP A 16 -2.32 -0.07 9.30
CA ASP A 16 -2.66 -1.29 10.01
C ASP A 16 -2.61 -2.47 9.04
N PRO A 17 -1.63 -3.38 9.14
CA PRO A 17 -1.48 -4.51 8.23
C PRO A 17 -2.60 -5.56 8.32
N ASP A 18 -3.31 -5.62 9.46
CA ASP A 18 -4.39 -6.58 9.67
C ASP A 18 -5.71 -6.10 9.06
N THR A 19 -5.91 -4.78 8.97
CA THR A 19 -7.09 -4.19 8.33
C THR A 19 -6.85 -3.64 6.93
N GLY A 20 -5.59 -3.39 6.56
CA GLY A 20 -5.23 -2.77 5.28
C GLY A 20 -5.51 -1.27 5.23
N ILE A 21 -5.88 -0.66 6.36
CA ILE A 21 -6.34 0.73 6.41
C ILE A 21 -5.18 1.68 6.69
N PHE A 22 -5.01 2.66 5.82
CA PHE A 22 -4.17 3.82 6.06
C PHE A 22 -4.96 4.95 6.74
N ARG A 23 -4.36 5.59 7.75
CA ARG A 23 -4.87 6.80 8.40
C ARG A 23 -3.82 7.90 8.39
N TRP A 24 -4.24 9.14 8.27
CA TRP A 24 -3.35 10.29 8.34
C TRP A 24 -2.83 10.51 9.76
N ARG A 25 -1.51 10.49 9.98
CA ARG A 25 -0.91 10.87 11.28
C ARG A 25 -0.95 12.37 11.51
N VAL A 26 -0.82 13.13 10.43
CA VAL A 26 -0.90 14.59 10.42
C VAL A 26 -1.95 15.04 9.40
N SER A 27 -2.56 16.21 9.62
CA SER A 27 -3.53 16.74 8.67
C SER A 27 -2.83 17.12 7.35
N PRO A 28 -3.05 16.43 6.22
CA PRO A 28 -2.32 16.70 4.98
C PRO A 28 -2.79 18.00 4.31
N THR A 29 -3.99 18.46 4.65
CA THR A 29 -4.59 19.72 4.20
C THR A 29 -5.54 20.23 5.28
N ASN A 30 -5.99 21.48 5.17
CA ASN A 30 -6.97 22.05 6.12
C ASN A 30 -8.32 21.33 6.12
N ARG A 31 -8.64 20.54 5.07
CA ARG A 31 -9.92 19.84 4.91
C ARG A 31 -9.92 18.42 5.49
N VAL A 32 -8.75 17.83 5.71
CA VAL A 32 -8.61 16.44 6.17
C VAL A 32 -7.92 16.45 7.53
N LYS A 33 -8.57 15.84 8.53
CA LYS A 33 -8.03 15.77 9.89
C LYS A 33 -7.09 14.58 10.06
N ALA A 34 -6.11 14.74 10.95
CA ALA A 34 -5.37 13.60 11.48
C ALA A 34 -6.34 12.55 12.05
N GLY A 35 -6.01 11.27 11.88
CA GLY A 35 -6.84 10.10 12.18
C GLY A 35 -7.80 9.70 11.06
N ALA A 36 -8.07 10.57 10.08
CA ALA A 36 -8.96 10.23 8.97
C ALA A 36 -8.36 9.13 8.09
N VAL A 37 -9.22 8.24 7.56
CA VAL A 37 -8.82 7.22 6.57
C VAL A 37 -8.26 7.92 5.34
N ALA A 38 -7.09 7.47 4.90
CA ALA A 38 -6.39 8.06 3.78
C ALA A 38 -6.90 7.52 2.43
N GLY A 39 -6.86 8.41 1.45
CA GLY A 39 -7.14 8.07 0.06
C GLY A 39 -8.61 7.96 -0.30
N TRP A 40 -8.85 7.57 -1.55
CA TRP A 40 -10.17 7.36 -2.14
C TRP A 40 -10.17 6.10 -2.99
N ARG A 41 -11.35 5.54 -3.27
CA ARG A 41 -11.50 4.44 -4.22
C ARG A 41 -11.52 5.00 -5.65
N HIS A 42 -10.61 4.52 -6.48
CA HIS A 42 -10.58 4.73 -7.93
C HIS A 42 -11.71 3.92 -8.61
N LYS A 43 -12.12 4.33 -9.81
CA LYS A 43 -13.19 3.67 -10.59
C LYS A 43 -12.92 2.18 -10.88
N GLU A 44 -11.66 1.79 -10.89
CA GLU A 44 -11.23 0.39 -11.14
C GLU A 44 -11.20 -0.48 -9.88
N GLY A 45 -11.61 0.08 -8.74
CA GLY A 45 -11.72 -0.63 -7.45
C GLY A 45 -10.48 -0.56 -6.58
N TYR A 46 -9.39 0.10 -7.01
CA TYR A 46 -8.20 0.30 -6.17
C TYR A 46 -8.37 1.48 -5.23
N ARG A 47 -7.70 1.47 -4.07
CA ARG A 47 -7.54 2.65 -3.24
C ARG A 47 -6.27 3.40 -3.62
N GLU A 48 -6.38 4.72 -3.79
CA GLU A 48 -5.26 5.61 -4.07
C GLU A 48 -5.10 6.64 -2.96
N ILE A 49 -3.85 6.98 -2.62
CA ILE A 49 -3.49 7.99 -1.63
C ILE A 49 -2.57 9.01 -2.29
N ARG A 50 -2.88 10.30 -2.10
CA ARG A 50 -2.06 11.40 -2.60
C ARG A 50 -1.15 11.93 -1.51
N ILE A 51 0.16 11.83 -1.71
CA ILE A 51 1.20 12.29 -0.79
C ILE A 51 2.11 13.27 -1.54
N ALA A 52 2.32 14.47 -0.99
CA ALA A 52 3.18 15.50 -1.58
C ALA A 52 2.91 15.79 -3.07
N GLY A 53 1.64 15.75 -3.48
CA GLY A 53 1.22 16.03 -4.85
C GLY A 53 1.20 14.82 -5.80
N ARG A 54 1.73 13.66 -5.42
CA ARG A 54 1.76 12.43 -6.23
C ARG A 54 0.78 11.37 -5.70
N ASN A 55 0.12 10.67 -6.62
CA ASN A 55 -0.79 9.57 -6.29
C ASN A 55 -0.02 8.24 -6.20
N TYR A 56 -0.38 7.43 -5.22
CA TYR A 56 0.16 6.11 -4.98
C TYR A 56 -0.98 5.13 -4.73
N LEU A 57 -0.88 3.91 -5.26
CA LEU A 57 -1.78 2.82 -4.88
C LEU A 57 -1.54 2.44 -3.42
N ALA A 58 -2.62 2.25 -2.66
CA ALA A 58 -2.55 1.86 -1.26
C ALA A 58 -1.83 0.52 -1.08
N SER A 59 -2.05 -0.46 -1.96
CA SER A 59 -1.32 -1.72 -1.96
C SER A 59 0.20 -1.56 -2.15
N ARG A 60 0.65 -0.63 -3.00
CA ARG A 60 2.09 -0.33 -3.15
C ARG A 60 2.66 0.30 -1.89
N LEU A 61 1.91 1.22 -1.28
CA LEU A 61 2.29 1.83 -0.02
C LEU A 61 2.31 0.81 1.12
N ALA A 62 1.38 -0.17 1.14
CA ALA A 62 1.32 -1.20 2.17
C ALA A 62 2.58 -2.07 2.18
N ILE A 63 3.01 -2.53 1.00
CA ILE A 63 4.26 -3.28 0.88
C ILE A 63 5.44 -2.41 1.32
N PHE A 64 5.58 -1.21 0.76
CA PHE A 64 6.68 -0.30 1.10
C PHE A 64 6.72 0.08 2.59
N TYR A 65 5.55 0.25 3.22
CA TYR A 65 5.43 0.54 4.65
C TYR A 65 6.02 -0.57 5.51
N VAL A 66 5.74 -1.84 5.16
CA VAL A 66 6.17 -3.01 5.93
C VAL A 66 7.61 -3.41 5.59
N THR A 67 7.97 -3.51 4.31
CA THR A 67 9.27 -4.04 3.87
C THR A 67 10.37 -2.98 3.75
N GLY A 68 10.00 -1.71 3.52
CA GLY A 68 10.95 -0.64 3.21
C GLY A 68 11.42 -0.60 1.76
N GLU A 69 10.92 -1.51 0.92
CA GLU A 69 11.25 -1.62 -0.49
C GLU A 69 10.02 -1.42 -1.36
N TRP A 70 10.16 -0.68 -2.46
CA TRP A 70 9.08 -0.52 -3.41
C TRP A 70 8.81 -1.86 -4.11
N PRO A 71 7.54 -2.30 -4.21
CA PRO A 71 7.23 -3.56 -4.86
C PRO A 71 7.50 -3.50 -6.36
N ALA A 72 7.66 -4.69 -6.95
CA ALA A 72 7.65 -4.91 -8.39
C ALA A 72 6.44 -4.25 -9.08
N GLU A 73 6.46 -4.20 -10.41
CA GLU A 73 5.38 -3.55 -11.17
C GLU A 73 4.01 -4.22 -10.93
N LEU A 74 3.99 -5.54 -10.73
CA LEU A 74 2.77 -6.32 -10.59
C LEU A 74 2.50 -6.75 -9.14
N ILE A 75 1.45 -6.18 -8.55
CA ILE A 75 0.87 -6.63 -7.27
C ILE A 75 -0.42 -7.39 -7.56
N LYS A 76 -0.59 -8.51 -6.85
CA LYS A 76 -1.80 -9.32 -6.90
C LYS A 76 -2.45 -9.41 -5.51
N TYR A 77 -3.76 -9.61 -5.52
CA TYR A 77 -4.60 -9.75 -4.33
C TYR A 77 -5.04 -11.21 -4.24
N ARG A 78 -4.79 -11.89 -3.11
CA ARG A 78 -5.10 -13.32 -2.95
C ARG A 78 -6.59 -13.60 -3.07
N ASN A 79 -7.43 -12.72 -2.53
CA ASN A 79 -8.89 -12.85 -2.59
C ASN A 79 -9.53 -12.20 -3.83
N GLY A 80 -8.75 -11.59 -4.72
CA GLY A 80 -9.25 -10.87 -5.90
C GLY A 80 -9.94 -9.53 -5.61
N VAL A 81 -10.02 -9.10 -4.35
CA VAL A 81 -10.62 -7.84 -3.93
C VAL A 81 -9.57 -6.73 -3.94
N ARG A 82 -9.75 -5.74 -4.81
CA ARG A 82 -8.73 -4.74 -5.18
C ARG A 82 -8.51 -3.62 -4.18
N ASP A 83 -9.41 -3.45 -3.20
CA ASP A 83 -9.29 -2.49 -2.12
C ASP A 83 -9.07 -3.15 -0.75
N ASP A 84 -8.86 -4.47 -0.76
CA ASP A 84 -8.41 -5.20 0.41
C ASP A 84 -6.88 -5.15 0.47
N ASP A 85 -6.39 -4.01 0.95
CA ASP A 85 -4.97 -3.68 1.04
C ASP A 85 -4.29 -4.27 2.29
N ARG A 86 -4.86 -5.32 2.92
CA ARG A 86 -4.21 -6.04 4.03
C ARG A 86 -2.90 -6.64 3.56
N PHE A 87 -1.83 -6.51 4.34
CA PHE A 87 -0.49 -6.96 3.91
C PHE A 87 -0.48 -8.46 3.57
N ALA A 88 -1.17 -9.27 4.36
CA ALA A 88 -1.32 -10.72 4.12
C ALA A 88 -2.05 -11.05 2.80
N ASN A 89 -2.90 -10.14 2.30
CA ASN A 89 -3.65 -10.32 1.05
C ASN A 89 -2.84 -9.92 -0.20
N LEU A 90 -1.73 -9.20 -0.02
CA LEU A 90 -0.90 -8.70 -1.12
C LEU A 90 0.27 -9.65 -1.39
N TYR A 91 0.63 -9.81 -2.66
CA TYR A 91 1.88 -10.43 -3.06
C TYR A 91 2.42 -9.83 -4.36
N GLN A 92 3.74 -9.83 -4.49
CA GLN A 92 4.44 -9.40 -5.69
C GLN A 92 4.51 -10.57 -6.67
N ALA A 93 4.15 -10.33 -7.93
CA ALA A 93 4.29 -11.30 -9.01
C ALA A 93 5.44 -10.86 -9.93
N THR A 94 6.37 -11.77 -10.24
CA THR A 94 7.38 -11.53 -11.27
C THR A 94 6.80 -11.91 -12.64
N TYR A 95 7.15 -11.18 -13.70
CA TYR A 95 6.67 -11.46 -15.07
C TYR A 95 7.15 -12.83 -15.60
N SER A 96 8.20 -13.41 -15.00
CA SER A 96 8.81 -14.69 -15.41
C SER A 96 8.31 -15.91 -14.65
N GLU A 97 7.51 -15.76 -13.58
CA GLU A 97 6.98 -16.90 -12.84
C GLU A 97 5.52 -17.12 -13.18
N ASN A 98 5.31 -18.16 -14.00
CA ASN A 98 4.03 -18.80 -14.21
C ASN A 98 3.47 -19.25 -12.84
N SER A 99 2.69 -18.37 -12.20
CA SER A 99 1.54 -18.64 -11.33
C SER A 99 1.54 -19.91 -10.46
N VAL A 100 2.62 -20.28 -9.74
CA VAL A 100 2.53 -21.29 -8.66
C VAL A 100 3.50 -21.07 -7.47
N GLU A 101 4.65 -20.42 -7.61
CA GLU A 101 5.73 -20.57 -6.58
C GLU A 101 5.87 -19.42 -5.56
N ALA A 102 5.39 -18.22 -5.86
CA ALA A 102 5.56 -17.05 -4.98
C ALA A 102 4.82 -17.13 -3.61
N TRP A 103 3.93 -18.12 -3.40
CA TRP A 103 3.25 -18.29 -2.10
C TRP A 103 4.15 -18.88 -1.02
N LYS A 104 5.24 -19.58 -1.39
CA LYS A 104 6.06 -20.33 -0.43
C LYS A 104 7.04 -19.45 0.36
N THR A 105 7.48 -18.32 -0.19
CA THR A 105 8.65 -17.59 0.34
C THR A 105 8.31 -16.60 1.48
N MET A 106 7.07 -16.13 1.61
CA MET A 106 6.69 -15.13 2.65
C MET A 106 6.12 -15.74 3.95
N ARG A 107 6.07 -17.07 4.08
CA ARG A 107 5.53 -17.76 5.29
C ARG A 107 6.62 -18.31 6.23
N ALA A 108 7.88 -17.92 6.01
CA ALA A 108 9.05 -18.52 6.67
C ALA A 108 9.88 -17.51 7.51
N ILE A 109 9.29 -16.39 7.94
CA ILE A 109 9.90 -15.48 8.92
C ILE A 109 8.90 -15.25 10.06
#